data_AF-A0A950E0Z5-F1
#
_entry.id   AF-A0A950E0Z5-F1
#
_cell.length_a   1.000
_cell.length_b   1.000
_cell.length_c   1.000
_cell.angle_alpha   90.00
_cell.angle_beta   90.00
_cell.angle_gamma   90.00
#
_symmetry.space_group_name_H-M   'P 1'
#
loop_
_entity.id
_entity.type
_entity.pdbx_description
1 polymer ?
#
loop_
_entity_poly.entity_id
_entity_poly.type
_entity_poly.pdbx_seq_one_letter_code
_entity_poly.pdbx_strand_id
1 'polypeptide(L)'
;MAYLVKDVAQLLALMRRLQGKRSSTEFALDLGISKQYLTDIYKGRRDPGESVLQALEVTRNVTYEVPHTSALFRRIPAANQKEKAHDEKPKRASSKTARPRKLHP
;
A
#
# COMPACT_ATOMS: atom_id res chain seq x y z
N MET A 1 -9.55 -2.93 -15.61
CA MET A 1 -9.00 -4.21 -15.11
C MET A 1 -7.88 -3.85 -14.15
N ALA A 2 -7.93 -4.30 -12.90
CA ALA A 2 -6.83 -4.11 -11.95
C ALA A 2 -5.80 -5.22 -12.16
N TYR A 3 -4.55 -4.87 -12.47
CA TYR A 3 -3.46 -5.84 -12.58
C TYR A 3 -2.79 -5.96 -11.22
N LEU A 4 -2.78 -7.17 -10.66
CA LEU A 4 -2.07 -7.46 -9.42
C LEU A 4 -0.74 -8.14 -9.75
N VAL A 5 0.35 -7.47 -9.43
CA VAL A 5 1.72 -7.93 -9.69
C VAL A 5 2.36 -8.29 -8.34
N LYS A 6 2.68 -9.57 -8.13
CA LYS A 6 3.21 -10.08 -6.85
C LYS A 6 4.73 -10.15 -6.81
N ASP A 7 5.37 -10.27 -7.97
CA ASP A 7 6.80 -10.49 -8.10
C ASP A 7 7.36 -9.76 -9.34
N VAL A 8 8.69 -9.69 -9.43
CA VAL A 8 9.40 -9.04 -10.54
C VAL A 8 9.10 -9.75 -11.86
N ALA A 9 8.91 -11.07 -11.87
CA ALA A 9 8.63 -11.81 -13.10
C ALA A 9 7.28 -11.41 -13.72
N GLN A 10 6.24 -11.25 -12.89
CA GLN A 10 4.93 -10.78 -13.29
C GLN A 10 4.98 -9.33 -13.76
N LEU A 11 5.82 -8.49 -13.14
CA LEU A 11 6.04 -7.11 -13.59
C LEU A 11 6.63 -7.08 -15.00
N LEU A 12 7.67 -7.89 -15.25
CA LEU A 12 8.29 -8.00 -16.56
C LEU A 12 7.33 -8.55 -17.62
N ALA A 13 6.49 -9.51 -17.26
CA ALA A 13 5.46 -10.05 -18.15
C ALA A 13 4.41 -8.98 -18.50
N LEU A 14 3.99 -8.17 -17.53
CA LEU A 14 3.09 -7.04 -17.74
C LEU A 14 3.74 -6.00 -18.67
N MET A 15 4.98 -5.62 -18.43
CA MET A 15 5.72 -4.69 -19.28
C MET A 15 5.83 -5.18 -20.72
N ARG A 16 6.15 -6.46 -20.95
CA ARG A 16 6.19 -7.06 -22.28
C ARG A 16 4.83 -7.03 -22.98
N ARG A 17 3.74 -7.25 -22.23
CA ARG A 17 2.38 -7.19 -22.76
C ARG A 17 1.98 -5.75 -23.12
N LEU A 18 2.36 -4.77 -22.31
CA LEU A 18 2.12 -3.35 -22.56
C LEU A 18 2.94 -2.82 -23.76
N GLN A 19 4.19 -3.28 -23.89
CA GLN A 19 5.02 -2.97 -25.05
C GLN A 19 4.37 -3.48 -26.35
N GLY A 20 3.86 -4.71 -26.34
CA GLY A 20 3.17 -5.29 -27.48
C GLY A 20 4.04 -5.31 -28.76
N LYS A 21 3.62 -4.55 -29.78
CA LYS A 21 4.34 -4.42 -31.06
C LYS A 21 5.26 -3.19 -31.12
N ARG A 22 5.26 -2.33 -30.10
CA ARG A 22 6.09 -1.12 -30.08
C ARG A 22 7.56 -1.49 -29.97
N SER A 23 8.41 -0.66 -30.56
CA SER A 23 9.85 -0.85 -30.40
C SER A 23 10.27 -0.59 -28.95
N SER A 24 11.35 -1.23 -28.50
CA SER A 24 11.88 -0.99 -27.15
C SER A 24 12.33 0.45 -26.95
N THR A 25 12.65 1.18 -28.03
CA THR A 25 13.01 2.59 -27.96
C THR A 25 11.79 3.45 -27.64
N GLU A 26 10.68 3.26 -28.36
CA GLU A 26 9.43 3.99 -28.12
C GLU A 26 8.87 3.68 -26.74
N PHE A 27 8.84 2.41 -26.36
CA PHE A 27 8.31 2.01 -25.05
C PHE A 27 9.16 2.54 -23.89
N ALA A 28 10.49 2.62 -24.05
CA ALA A 28 11.35 3.23 -23.05
C ALA A 28 11.08 4.74 -22.91
N LEU A 29 10.82 5.44 -24.01
CA LEU A 29 10.45 6.86 -24.00
C LEU A 29 9.10 7.08 -23.31
N ASP A 30 8.09 6.25 -23.60
CA ASP A 30 6.78 6.30 -22.94
C ASP A 30 6.90 6.13 -21.41
N LEU A 31 7.82 5.25 -20.97
CA LEU A 31 8.11 5.02 -19.56
C LEU A 31 9.04 6.08 -18.93
N GLY A 32 9.58 7.02 -19.71
CA GLY A 32 10.53 8.02 -19.24
C GLY A 32 11.89 7.46 -18.82
N ILE A 33 12.31 6.32 -19.38
CA ILE A 33 13.57 5.64 -19.05
C ILE A 33 14.48 5.50 -20.27
N SER A 34 15.76 5.19 -20.03
CA SER A 34 16.67 4.89 -21.14
C SER A 34 16.41 3.48 -21.71
N LYS A 35 16.59 3.34 -23.03
CA LYS A 35 16.50 2.04 -23.72
C LYS A 35 17.47 1.00 -23.12
N GLN A 36 18.65 1.45 -22.71
CA GLN A 36 19.64 0.58 -22.09
C GLN A 36 19.11 0.03 -20.76
N TYR A 37 18.51 0.89 -19.93
CA TYR A 37 17.93 0.46 -18.67
C TYR A 37 16.76 -0.51 -18.87
N LEU A 38 15.86 -0.25 -19.82
CA LEU A 38 14.80 -1.20 -20.18
C LEU A 38 15.36 -2.56 -20.61
N THR A 39 16.44 -2.56 -21.39
CA THR A 39 17.11 -3.79 -21.85
C THR A 39 17.73 -4.56 -20.69
N ASP A 40 18.38 -3.87 -19.75
CA ASP A 40 18.98 -4.48 -18.57
C ASP A 40 17.92 -5.09 -17.64
N ILE A 41 16.77 -4.42 -17.48
CA ILE A 41 15.61 -4.96 -16.77
C ILE A 41 15.10 -6.23 -17.43
N TYR A 42 14.87 -6.23 -18.75
CA TYR A 42 14.38 -7.41 -19.46
C TYR A 42 15.35 -8.59 -19.47
N LYS A 43 16.64 -8.34 -19.31
CA LYS A 43 17.68 -9.37 -19.19
C LYS A 43 17.91 -9.82 -17.73
N GLY A 44 17.19 -9.25 -16.76
CA GLY A 44 17.39 -9.54 -15.34
C GLY A 44 18.73 -9.07 -14.79
N ARG A 45 19.42 -8.15 -15.47
CA ARG A 45 20.68 -7.56 -15.00
C ARG A 45 20.47 -6.48 -13.94
N ARG A 46 19.27 -5.89 -13.92
CA ARG A 46 18.83 -4.88 -12.96
C ARG A 46 17.37 -5.10 -12.62
N ASP A 47 17.01 -4.80 -11.39
CA ASP A 47 15.61 -4.74 -10.98
C ASP A 47 14.94 -3.45 -11.48
N PRO A 48 13.63 -3.51 -11.79
CA PRO A 48 12.84 -2.31 -12.07
C PRO A 48 12.73 -1.46 -10.80
N GLY A 49 13.25 -0.23 -10.89
CA GLY A 49 13.24 0.74 -9.80
C GLY A 49 11.96 1.56 -9.75
N GLU A 50 11.96 2.53 -8.84
CA GLU A 50 10.80 3.38 -8.57
C GLU A 50 10.28 4.13 -9.80
N SER A 51 11.17 4.55 -10.71
CA SER A 51 10.78 5.23 -11.95
C SER A 51 9.89 4.38 -12.85
N VAL A 52 10.19 3.08 -12.95
CA VAL A 52 9.38 2.13 -13.75
C VAL A 52 8.06 1.86 -13.06
N LEU A 53 8.07 1.71 -11.73
CA LEU A 53 6.85 1.50 -10.95
C LEU A 53 5.92 2.71 -11.04
N GLN A 54 6.46 3.92 -10.91
CA GLN A 54 5.72 5.16 -11.03
C GLN A 54 5.13 5.36 -12.44
N ALA A 55 5.90 5.07 -13.49
CA ALA A 55 5.42 5.15 -14.87
C ALA A 55 4.28 4.16 -15.18
N LEU A 56 4.22 3.04 -14.46
CA LEU A 56 3.17 2.04 -14.59
C LEU A 56 2.03 2.23 -13.56
N GLU A 57 2.11 3.29 -12.74
CA GLU A 57 1.19 3.55 -11.61
C GLU A 57 1.08 2.36 -10.65
N VAL A 58 2.17 1.60 -10.49
CA VAL A 58 2.26 0.45 -9.60
C VAL A 58 2.86 0.91 -8.28
N THR A 59 2.18 0.61 -7.18
CA THR A 59 2.71 0.87 -5.83
C THR A 59 3.47 -0.35 -5.33
N ARG A 60 4.69 -0.14 -4.84
CA ARG A 60 5.46 -1.19 -4.17
C ARG A 60 4.90 -1.42 -2.77
N ASN A 61 4.39 -2.62 -2.51
CA ASN A 61 4.01 -3.04 -1.15
C ASN A 61 5.03 -4.07 -0.64
N VAL A 62 5.76 -3.75 0.43
CA VAL A 62 6.75 -4.65 1.03
C VAL A 62 6.13 -5.28 2.27
N THR A 63 5.91 -6.59 2.24
CA THR A 63 5.45 -7.36 3.39
C THR A 63 6.63 -8.01 4.08
N TYR A 64 6.82 -7.74 5.37
CA TYR A 64 7.85 -8.37 6.18
C TYR A 64 7.25 -9.52 6.98
N GLU A 65 7.71 -10.74 6.71
CA GLU A 65 7.38 -11.90 7.53
C GLU A 65 8.39 -12.05 8.65
N VAL A 66 7.90 -12.09 9.88
CA VAL A 66 8.71 -12.37 11.05
C VAL A 66 8.57 -13.86 11.38
N PRO A 67 9.65 -14.65 11.34
CA PRO A 67 9.57 -16.05 11.74
C PRO A 67 9.25 -16.15 13.25
N HIS A 68 8.18 -16.89 13.58
CA HIS A 68 7.71 -17.09 14.96
C HIS A 68 8.77 -17.68 15.91
N THR A 69 9.83 -18.27 15.38
CA THR A 69 10.94 -18.86 16.14
C THR A 69 12.05 -17.87 16.49
N SER A 70 11.95 -16.62 16.05
CA SER A 70 12.99 -15.61 16.28
C SER A 70 13.22 -15.34 17.77
N ALA A 71 14.43 -15.70 18.24
CA ALA A 71 14.86 -15.50 19.62
C ALA A 71 14.93 -14.02 20.03
N LEU A 72 15.02 -13.10 19.07
CA LEU A 72 15.02 -11.66 19.30
C LEU A 72 13.65 -11.15 19.81
N PHE A 73 12.55 -11.73 19.36
CA PHE A 73 11.20 -11.37 19.84
C PHE A 73 10.85 -12.01 21.19
N ARG A 74 11.57 -13.04 21.65
CA ARG A 74 11.38 -13.63 22.99
C ARG A 74 11.80 -12.72 24.14
N ARG A 75 12.58 -11.67 23.86
CA ARG A 75 13.11 -10.73 24.87
C ARG A 75 12.31 -9.45 25.00
N ILE A 76 11.29 -9.24 24.16
CA ILE A 76 10.42 -8.07 24.27
C ILE A 76 9.32 -8.41 25.28
N PRO A 77 9.32 -7.82 26.50
CA PRO A 77 8.21 -8.01 27.41
C PRO A 77 6.94 -7.49 26.74
N ALA A 78 5.87 -8.29 26.77
CA ALA A 78 4.57 -7.91 26.23
C ALA A 78 4.10 -6.61 26.91
N ALA A 79 4.33 -5.47 26.26
CA ALA A 79 3.77 -4.20 26.68
C ALA A 79 2.25 -4.24 26.41
N ASN A 80 1.54 -4.79 27.39
CA ASN A 80 0.19 -4.42 27.81
C ASN A 80 -0.79 -4.04 26.68
N GLN A 81 -1.32 -5.04 25.97
CA GLN A 81 -2.54 -4.88 25.17
C GLN A 81 -3.73 -4.68 26.12
N LYS A 82 -3.94 -3.42 26.54
CA LYS A 82 -5.21 -2.91 27.08
C LYS A 82 -5.70 -1.80 26.15
N GLU A 83 -5.94 -2.14 24.88
CA GLU A 83 -6.87 -1.35 24.08
C GLU A 83 -8.28 -1.69 24.59
N LYS A 84 -8.81 -0.77 25.39
CA LYS A 84 -10.20 -0.77 25.84
C LYS A 84 -11.09 -0.85 24.61
N ALA A 85 -11.88 -1.92 24.51
CA ALA A 85 -13.12 -1.91 23.77
C ALA A 85 -13.95 -0.70 24.20
N HIS A 86 -14.06 0.31 23.34
CA HIS A 86 -15.10 1.32 23.48
C HIS A 86 -16.29 0.86 22.66
N ASP A 87 -17.12 0.09 23.36
CA ASP A 87 -18.51 -0.27 23.07
C ASP A 87 -19.22 0.87 22.31
N GLU A 88 -19.59 0.60 21.05
CA GLU A 88 -20.65 1.35 20.38
C GLU A 88 -21.96 1.06 21.11
N LYS A 89 -22.48 2.05 21.85
CA LYS A 89 -23.87 2.04 22.33
C LYS A 89 -24.72 3.07 21.59
N PRO A 90 -25.96 2.71 21.22
CA PRO A 90 -26.71 3.37 20.17
C PRO A 90 -27.43 4.64 20.63
N LYS A 91 -27.72 5.48 19.63
CA LYS A 91 -28.56 6.69 19.62
C LYS A 91 -29.81 6.57 20.50
N ARG A 92 -30.02 7.53 21.40
CA ARG A 92 -31.36 7.92 21.84
C ARG A 92 -31.48 9.44 21.98
N ALA A 93 -32.52 9.95 21.33
CA ALA A 93 -32.80 11.35 21.08
C ALA A 93 -33.34 12.11 22.30
N SER A 94 -33.10 13.42 22.26
CA SER A 94 -33.91 14.54 22.77
C SER A 94 -34.37 14.53 24.24
N SER A 95 -33.93 15.56 24.98
CA SER A 95 -34.86 16.26 25.87
C SER A 95 -34.68 17.78 25.74
N LYS A 96 -35.79 18.41 25.33
CA LYS A 96 -36.03 19.85 25.26
C LYS A 96 -36.15 20.44 26.67
N THR A 97 -35.55 21.62 26.85
CA THR A 97 -36.04 22.82 27.56
C THR A 97 -37.04 22.68 28.71
N ALA A 98 -36.67 23.15 29.92
CA ALA A 98 -37.51 24.00 30.77
C ALA A 98 -36.65 24.73 31.83
N ARG A 99 -36.62 26.08 31.79
CA ARG A 99 -36.04 26.95 32.84
C ARG A 99 -37.05 27.10 34.00
N PRO A 100 -36.64 27.03 35.27
CA PRO A 100 -37.50 27.46 36.37
C PRO A 100 -37.47 28.99 36.53
N ARG A 101 -38.63 29.65 36.42
CA ARG A 101 -38.84 31.03 36.86
C ARG A 101 -38.92 31.06 38.38
N LYS A 102 -38.09 31.88 39.03
CA LYS A 102 -38.25 32.23 40.45
C LYS A 102 -39.47 33.15 40.59
N LEU A 103 -40.41 32.81 41.48
CA LEU A 103 -41.39 33.75 42.02
C LEU A 103 -41.17 33.83 43.54
N HIS A 104 -40.98 35.04 44.02
CA HIS A 104 -40.94 35.42 45.43
C HIS A 104 -42.37 35.54 45.98
N PRO A 105 -42.61 35.19 47.25
CA PRO A 105 -43.43 35.98 48.14
C PRO A 105 -42.59 36.97 48.96
#